data_AF-A0AAF0VI57-F1
#
_entry.id   AF-A0AAF0VI57-F1
#
_cell.length_a   1.000
_cell.length_b   1.000
_cell.length_c   1.000
_cell.angle_alpha   90.00
_cell.angle_beta   90.00
_cell.angle_gamma   90.00
#
_symmetry.space_group_name_H-M   'P 1'
#
loop_
_entity.id
_entity.type
_entity.pdbx_description
1 polymer ?
#
loop_
_entity_poly.entity_id
_entity_poly.type
_entity_poly.pdbx_seq_one_letter_code
_entity_poly.pdbx_strand_id
1 'polypeptide(L)' 'MKSMLLEDLFAETTGHGTVYVFNRGFGHSTATCSCGWAGQRRRLKAAAEQDAWSHCAHAGCGVSVPLVNPDRW' A
#
# COMPACT_ATOMS: atom_id res chain seq x y z
N MET A 1 27.77 6.31 17.72
CA MET A 1 26.41 6.52 17.19
C MET A 1 26.33 5.76 15.87
N LYS A 2 25.47 4.73 15.76
CA LYS A 2 25.27 4.01 14.50
C LYS A 2 24.52 4.95 13.55
N SER A 3 25.14 5.28 12.43
CA SER A 3 24.47 5.89 11.29
C SER A 3 23.48 4.83 10.77
N MET A 4 22.20 5.00 11.09
CA MET A 4 21.14 4.30 10.38
C MET A 4 21.00 5.00 9.03
N LEU A 5 21.36 4.30 7.96
CA LEU A 5 21.06 4.80 6.62
C LEU A 5 19.55 4.78 6.46
N LEU A 6 19.01 5.78 5.77
CA LEU A 6 17.58 5.87 5.45
C LEU A 6 17.07 4.56 4.81
N GLU A 7 17.96 3.87 4.10
CA GLU A 7 17.74 2.58 3.43
C GLU A 7 17.52 1.43 4.43
N ASP A 8 18.16 1.45 5.59
CA ASP A 8 17.97 0.44 6.65
C ASP A 8 16.60 0.57 7.33
N LEU A 9 16.08 1.80 7.46
CA LEU A 9 14.71 2.03 7.96
C LEU A 9 13.63 1.44 7.04
N PHE A 10 13.90 1.38 5.74
CA PHE A 10 12.99 0.81 4.75
C PHE A 10 13.25 -0.68 4.50
N ALA A 11 14.45 -1.18 4.75
CA ALA A 11 14.84 -2.56 4.52
C ALA A 11 14.48 -3.52 5.67
N GLU A 12 14.37 -3.04 6.91
CA GLU A 12 14.19 -3.88 8.10
C GLU A 12 12.72 -4.18 8.44
N THR A 13 11.90 -4.52 7.43
CA THR A 13 10.56 -5.12 7.65
C THR A 13 10.34 -6.32 6.73
N THR A 14 11.18 -7.35 6.87
CA THR A 14 11.01 -8.68 6.27
C THR A 14 9.79 -9.47 6.80
N GLY A 15 8.68 -8.81 7.15
CA GLY A 15 7.51 -9.46 7.75
C GLY A 15 6.12 -8.86 7.47
N HIS A 16 5.97 -7.72 6.78
CA HIS A 16 4.68 -7.00 6.87
C HIS A 16 3.81 -7.04 5.60
N GLY A 17 4.37 -7.11 4.40
CA GLY A 17 3.62 -7.18 3.14
C GLY A 17 3.60 -5.86 2.37
N THR A 18 3.18 -5.92 1.10
CA THR A 18 3.16 -4.78 0.17
C THR A 18 1.74 -4.44 -0.23
N VAL A 19 1.37 -3.18 -0.09
CA VAL A 19 0.07 -2.64 -0.47
C VAL A 19 0.07 -2.09 -1.88
N TYR A 20 -0.98 -2.41 -2.64
CA TYR A 20 -1.25 -1.87 -3.98
C TYR A 20 -2.69 -1.34 -4.03
N VAL A 21 -2.94 -0.37 -4.91
CA VAL A 21 -4.28 0.11 -5.25
C VAL A 21 -4.63 -0.32 -6.67
N PHE A 22 -5.74 -1.04 -6.79
CA PHE A 22 -6.39 -1.31 -8.05
C PHE A 22 -7.37 -0.20 -8.36
N ASN A 23 -7.28 0.39 -9.56
CA ASN A 23 -8.28 1.32 -10.08
C ASN A 23 -8.89 0.74 -11.35
N ARG A 24 -10.07 0.13 -11.25
CA ARG A 24 -10.77 -0.52 -12.36
C ARG A 24 -11.79 0.40 -13.05
N GLY A 25 -11.63 1.72 -12.89
CA GLY A 25 -12.54 2.73 -13.43
C GLY A 25 -13.45 3.35 -12.37
N PHE A 26 -14.42 4.15 -12.84
CA PHE A 26 -15.28 4.96 -11.98
C PHE A 26 -16.03 4.09 -10.97
N GLY A 27 -15.89 4.39 -9.68
CA GLY A 27 -16.60 3.64 -8.64
C GLY A 27 -15.90 2.38 -8.13
N HIS A 28 -14.75 1.99 -8.71
CA HIS A 28 -14.18 0.65 -8.52
C HIS A 28 -12.69 0.68 -8.20
N SER A 29 -12.33 1.44 -7.16
CA SER A 29 -10.97 1.46 -6.61
C SER A 29 -10.87 0.70 -5.29
N THR A 30 -9.85 -0.13 -5.09
CA THR A 30 -9.65 -0.92 -3.87
C THR A 30 -8.16 -1.09 -3.57
N ALA A 31 -7.78 -0.93 -2.30
CA ALA A 31 -6.44 -1.25 -1.82
C ALA A 31 -6.38 -2.69 -1.30
N THR A 32 -5.28 -3.39 -1.54
CA THR A 32 -5.01 -4.73 -1.01
C THR A 32 -3.55 -4.87 -0.62
N CYS A 33 -3.27 -5.72 0.36
CA CYS A 33 -1.91 -6.00 0.81
C CYS A 33 -1.59 -7.49 0.66
N SER A 34 -0.35 -7.84 0.32
CA SER A 34 0.12 -9.24 0.35
C SER A 34 0.11 -9.86 1.76
N CYS A 35 -0.15 -9.08 2.81
CA CYS A 35 -0.38 -9.56 4.17
C CYS A 35 -1.77 -10.20 4.37
N GLY A 36 -2.64 -10.16 3.35
CA GLY A 36 -4.00 -10.69 3.39
C GLY A 36 -5.07 -9.65 3.69
N TRP A 37 -4.69 -8.40 3.99
CA TRP A 37 -5.66 -7.32 4.17
C TRP A 37 -6.24 -6.82 2.84
N ALA A 38 -7.53 -6.51 2.85
CA ALA A 38 -8.23 -5.85 1.75
C ALA A 38 -9.06 -4.67 2.28
N GLY A 39 -8.90 -3.52 1.65
CA GLY A 39 -9.68 -2.32 1.93
C GLY A 39 -11.09 -2.39 1.35
N GLN A 40 -11.90 -1.39 1.67
CA GLN A 40 -13.24 -1.27 1.10
C GLN A 40 -13.18 -0.83 -0.37
N ARG A 41 -14.23 -1.16 -1.13
CA ARG A 41 -14.39 -0.58 -2.47
C ARG A 41 -14.73 0.90 -2.34
N ARG A 42 -13.92 1.75 -2.95
CA ARG A 42 -14.07 3.20 -2.94
C ARG A 42 -14.49 3.72 -4.31
N ARG A 43 -15.31 4.78 -4.29
CA ARG A 43 -15.71 5.47 -5.52
C ARG A 43 -14.58 6.30 -6.12
N LEU A 44 -13.76 6.91 -5.26
CA LEU A 44 -12.63 7.74 -5.63
C LEU A 44 -11.33 6.96 -5.43
N LYS A 45 -10.45 7.01 -6.42
CA LYS A 45 -9.09 6.46 -6.35
C LYS A 45 -8.33 6.96 -5.12
N ALA A 46 -8.42 8.26 -4.85
CA ALA A 46 -7.76 8.89 -3.70
C ALA A 46 -8.19 8.28 -2.35
N ALA A 47 -9.45 7.87 -2.20
CA ALA A 47 -9.89 7.21 -0.97
C ALA A 47 -9.31 5.80 -0.82
N ALA A 48 -9.12 5.07 -1.93
CA ALA A 48 -8.42 3.77 -1.89
C ALA A 48 -6.92 3.95 -1.59
N GLU A 49 -6.29 5.00 -2.12
CA GLU A 49 -4.91 5.37 -1.75
C GLU A 49 -4.80 5.70 -0.25
N GLN A 50 -5.78 6.41 0.32
CA GLN A 50 -5.81 6.70 1.75
C GLN A 50 -5.96 5.43 2.60
N ASP A 51 -6.79 4.48 2.18
CA ASP A 51 -6.90 3.18 2.84
C ASP A 51 -5.54 2.45 2.84
N ALA A 52 -4.81 2.50 1.72
CA ALA A 52 -3.49 1.89 1.61
C ALA A 52 -2.47 2.50 2.59
N TRP A 53 -2.37 3.83 2.63
CA TRP A 53 -1.48 4.53 3.55
C TRP A 53 -1.85 4.30 5.01
N SER A 54 -3.15 4.29 5.31
CA SER A 54 -3.65 4.03 6.67
C SER A 54 -3.30 2.62 7.13
N HIS A 55 -3.41 1.63 6.24
CA HIS A 55 -2.97 0.27 6.53
C HIS A 55 -1.46 0.19 6.74
N CYS A 56 -0.65 0.82 5.89
CA CYS A 56 0.81 0.86 6.04
C CYS A 56 1.22 1.46 7.39
N ALA A 57 0.61 2.59 7.77
CA ALA A 57 0.87 3.26 9.03
C ALA A 57 0.46 2.41 10.25
N HIS A 58 -0.63 1.65 10.16
CA HIS A 58 -1.11 0.82 11.27
C HIS A 58 -0.36 -0.52 11.39
N ALA A 59 -0.09 -1.18 10.26
CA ALA A 59 0.43 -2.54 10.21
C ALA A 59 1.93 -2.61 9.91
N GLY A 60 2.60 -1.51 9.60
CA GLY A 60 4.02 -1.49 9.20
C GLY A 60 4.29 -2.08 7.81
N CYS A 61 3.24 -2.24 6.98
CA CYS A 61 3.37 -2.70 5.60
C CYS A 61 3.96 -1.60 4.71
N GLY A 62 4.62 -1.98 3.62
CA GLY A 62 5.12 -1.05 2.61
C GLY A 62 4.09 -0.76 1.52
N VAL A 63 4.22 0.37 0.82
CA VAL A 63 3.49 0.65 -0.42
C VAL A 63 4.26 0.15 -1.63
N SER A 64 3.55 -0.31 -2.67
CA SER A 64 4.19 -0.56 -3.96
C SER A 64 4.57 0.74 -4.67
N VAL A 65 5.52 0.62 -5.59
CA VAL A 65 5.89 1.70 -6.51
C VAL A 65 5.67 1.20 -7.95
N PRO A 66 4.70 1.76 -8.71
CA PRO A 66 3.72 2.75 -8.27
C PRO A 66 2.69 2.17 -7.28
N LEU A 67 2.10 3.03 -6.43
CA LEU A 67 1.05 2.63 -5.49
C LEU A 67 -0.22 2.22 -6.25
N VAL A 68 -0.59 3.02 -7.24
CA VAL A 68 -1.69 2.71 -8.15
C VAL A 68 -1.09 2.06 -9.38
N ASN A 69 -1.41 0.79 -9.60
CA ASN A 69 -0.95 0.09 -10.79
C ASN A 69 -2.07 0.08 -11.84
N PRO A 70 -1.92 0.79 -12.97
CA PRO A 70 -2.89 0.76 -14.07
C PRO A 70 -2.89 -0.57 -14.85
N ASP A 71 -1.79 -1.33 -14.78
CA ASP A 71 -1.51 -2.48 -15.65
C ASP A 71 -1.66 -3.84 -14.94
N ARG A 72 -1.91 -3.85 -13.61
CA ARG A 72 -2.25 -5.07 -12.87
C ARG A 72 -3.77 -5.22 -12.84
N TRP A 73 -4.29 -6.12 -13.69
CA TRP A 73 -5.72 -6.44 -13.80
C TRP A 73 -6.11 -7.61 -12.88
#